data_AF-A0AAT9HDP4-F1
#
_entry.id   AF-A0AAT9HDP4-F1
#
_cell.length_a   1.000
_cell.length_b   1.000
_cell.length_c   1.000
_cell.angle_alpha   90.00
_cell.angle_beta   90.00
_cell.angle_gamma   90.00
#
_symmetry.space_group_name_H-M   'P 1'
#
loop_
_entity.id
_entity.type
_entity.pdbx_description
1 polymer ?
#
loop_
_entity_poly.entity_id
_entity_poly.type
_entity_poly.pdbx_seq_one_letter_code
_entity_poly.pdbx_strand_id
1 'polypeptide(L)'
;MARPSARWARLSDPGEKATEAEVVRINRALGLDQPVYIQYGRFLKRIFQLDLGTSTQTGQPVWDEFVLRFPATVELSLLAILIAVVVGVPSATSRPATAVAGST
;
A
#
# COMPACT_ATOMS: atom_id res chain seq x y z
N MET A 1 -35.75 3.59 23.99
CA MET A 1 -34.63 4.47 23.57
C MET A 1 -33.34 3.96 24.21
N ALA A 2 -32.25 3.98 23.45
CA ALA A 2 -31.18 2.98 23.45
C ALA A 2 -30.30 2.89 24.71
N ARG A 3 -29.85 1.66 25.00
CA ARG A 3 -28.95 1.29 26.10
C ARG A 3 -27.51 1.77 25.82
N PRO A 4 -26.77 2.31 26.80
CA PRO A 4 -25.39 2.74 26.62
C PRO A 4 -24.47 1.52 26.41
N SER A 5 -23.90 1.41 25.20
CA SER A 5 -22.91 0.40 24.83
C SER A 5 -21.53 0.78 25.39
N ALA A 6 -21.36 0.58 26.70
CA ALA A 6 -20.14 0.81 27.47
C ALA A 6 -19.00 -0.18 27.15
N ARG A 7 -18.64 -0.30 25.86
CA ARG A 7 -17.47 -1.10 25.40
C ARG A 7 -16.25 -0.23 25.14
N TRP A 8 -16.44 1.02 24.74
CA TRP A 8 -15.36 1.99 24.48
C TRP A 8 -14.73 2.55 25.77
N ALA A 9 -15.47 2.57 26.88
CA ALA A 9 -14.96 3.01 28.18
C ALA A 9 -13.92 2.06 28.81
N ARG A 10 -13.78 0.82 28.28
CA ARG A 10 -12.77 -0.16 28.71
C ARG A 10 -11.46 -0.06 27.91
N LEU A 11 -11.48 0.58 26.74
CA LEU A 11 -10.29 0.80 25.91
C LEU A 11 -9.58 2.12 26.24
N SER A 12 -10.22 2.98 27.03
CA SER A 12 -9.57 4.11 27.70
C SER A 12 -8.91 3.66 29.00
N ASP A 13 -8.26 2.50 28.99
CA ASP A 13 -7.14 2.32 29.89
C ASP A 13 -6.15 3.41 29.45
N PRO A 14 -5.86 4.44 30.29
CA PRO A 14 -4.81 5.38 29.98
C PRO A 14 -3.50 4.62 30.15
N GLY A 15 -3.25 3.67 29.26
CA GLY A 15 -1.97 3.04 29.03
C GLY A 15 -1.03 4.17 28.74
N GLU A 16 -0.38 4.58 29.82
CA GLU A 16 0.67 5.57 29.89
C GLU A 16 0.45 6.70 28.88
N LYS A 17 -0.44 7.65 29.23
CA LYS A 17 -0.56 8.90 28.48
C LYS A 17 0.85 9.37 28.18
N ALA A 18 1.29 9.24 26.93
CA ALA A 18 2.52 9.83 26.48
C ALA A 18 2.45 11.27 26.96
N THR A 19 3.34 11.64 27.89
CA THR A 19 3.32 12.96 28.52
C THR A 19 3.25 13.98 27.39
N GLU A 20 2.58 15.13 27.54
CA GLU A 20 2.50 16.10 26.43
C GLU A 20 3.89 16.44 25.85
N ALA A 21 4.92 16.41 26.70
CA ALA A 21 6.33 16.49 26.31
C ALA A 21 6.81 15.31 25.43
N GLU A 22 6.39 14.09 25.74
CA GLU A 22 6.64 12.87 24.96
C GLU A 22 6.01 12.97 23.56
N VAL A 23 4.76 13.43 23.50
CA VAL A 23 4.02 13.64 22.24
C VAL A 23 4.71 14.69 21.37
N VAL A 24 5.09 15.84 21.94
CA VAL A 24 5.82 16.89 21.19
C VAL A 24 7.17 16.39 20.71
N ARG A 25 7.88 15.60 21.53
CA ARG A 25 9.18 15.02 21.16
C ARG A 25 9.05 14.02 20.03
N ILE A 26 8.02 13.17 20.05
CA ILE A 26 7.70 12.20 19.00
C ILE A 26 7.26 12.91 17.72
N ASN A 27 6.40 13.93 17.82
CA ASN A 27 5.97 14.72 16.66
C ASN A 27 7.14 15.41 15.95
N ARG A 28 8.08 15.97 16.73
CA ARG A 28 9.31 16.55 16.19
C ARG A 28 10.23 15.50 15.57
N ALA A 29 10.38 14.34 16.23
CA ALA A 29 11.21 13.24 15.73
C ALA A 29 10.67 12.64 14.43
N LEU A 30 9.35 12.50 14.31
CA LEU A 30 8.67 11.99 13.12
C LEU A 30 8.48 13.07 12.04
N GLY A 31 8.70 14.35 12.37
CA GLY A 31 8.48 15.47 11.46
C GLY A 31 7.00 15.75 11.17
N LEU A 32 6.10 15.31 12.06
CA LEU A 32 4.65 15.56 12.00
C LEU A 32 4.32 17.04 12.19
N ASP A 33 5.25 17.82 12.74
CA ASP A 33 5.17 19.29 12.83
C ASP A 33 5.35 19.99 11.47
N GLN A 34 5.76 19.27 10.42
CA GLN A 34 6.02 19.85 9.10
C GLN A 34 4.82 19.75 8.16
N PRO A 35 4.66 20.71 7.23
CA PRO A 35 3.62 20.64 6.21
C PRO A 35 3.67 19.33 5.42
N VAL A 36 2.49 18.78 5.09
CA VAL A 36 2.33 17.47 4.42
C VAL A 36 3.14 17.40 3.12
N TYR A 37 3.25 18.49 2.37
CA TYR A 37 4.03 18.54 1.13
C TYR A 37 5.54 18.34 1.36
N ILE A 38 6.10 18.77 2.49
CA ILE A 38 7.52 18.53 2.82
C ILE A 38 7.73 17.08 3.23
N GLN A 39 6.81 16.50 4.00
CA GLN A 39 6.85 15.08 4.35
C GLN A 39 6.80 14.21 3.08
N TYR A 40 5.88 14.53 2.17
CA TYR A 40 5.74 13.86 0.88
C TYR A 40 6.95 14.07 -0.03
N GLY A 41 7.49 15.28 -0.13
CA GLY A 41 8.70 15.56 -0.91
C GLY A 41 9.92 14.78 -0.41
N ARG A 42 10.06 14.62 0.92
CA ARG A 42 11.11 13.80 1.52
C ARG A 42 10.92 12.31 1.21
N PHE A 43 9.67 11.85 1.22
CA PHE A 43 9.31 10.49 0.80
C PHE A 43 9.64 10.24 -0.68
N LEU A 44 9.28 11.16 -1.58
CA LEU A 44 9.62 11.06 -3.01
C LEU A 44 11.13 11.01 -3.22
N LYS A 45 11.87 11.91 -2.57
CA LYS A 45 13.34 11.94 -2.67
C LYS A 45 13.97 10.61 -2.24
N ARG A 46 13.39 9.92 -1.26
CA ARG A 46 13.84 8.59 -0.80
C ARG A 46 13.49 7.49 -1.82
N ILE A 47 12.27 7.51 -2.38
CA ILE A 47 11.88 6.61 -3.49
C ILE A 47 12.84 6.73 -4.68
N PHE A 48 13.21 7.96 -5.08
CA PHE A 48 14.16 8.18 -6.18
C PHE A 48 15.57 7.64 -5.90
N GLN A 49 15.93 7.44 -4.63
CA GLN A 49 17.18 6.80 -4.22
C GLN A 49 17.04 5.27 -4.07
N LEU A 50 15.90 4.70 -4.48
CA LEU A 50 15.52 3.29 -4.25
C LEU A 50 15.49 2.92 -2.76
N ASP A 51 15.44 3.92 -1.88
CA ASP A 51 15.33 3.74 -0.45
C ASP A 51 13.85 3.91 -0.07
N LEU A 52 13.14 2.79 0.06
CA LEU A 52 11.75 2.78 0.52
C LEU A 52 11.61 3.15 2.02
N GLY A 53 12.74 3.37 2.71
CA GLY A 53 12.82 3.69 4.11
C GLY A 53 12.96 2.44 5.00
N THR A 54 13.10 2.71 6.29
CA THR A 54 13.10 1.69 7.35
C THR A 54 11.67 1.42 7.80
N SER A 55 11.28 0.17 7.93
CA SER A 55 9.98 -0.21 8.48
C SER A 55 9.81 0.37 9.89
N THR A 56 8.75 1.15 10.12
CA THR A 56 8.41 1.72 11.43
C THR A 56 8.11 0.66 12.50
N GLN A 57 7.95 -0.61 12.09
CA GLN A 57 7.60 -1.72 12.95
C GLN A 57 8.80 -2.62 13.31
N THR A 58 9.79 -2.75 12.42
CA THR A 58 10.93 -3.67 12.59
C THR A 58 12.31 -3.01 12.47
N GLY A 59 12.39 -1.74 12.03
CA GLY A 59 13.65 -1.00 11.89
C GLY A 59 14.55 -1.45 10.75
N GLN A 60 14.13 -2.46 9.97
CA GLN A 60 14.88 -3.00 8.84
C GLN A 60 14.58 -2.23 7.53
N PRO A 61 15.53 -2.17 6.58
CA PRO A 61 15.29 -1.59 5.26
C PRO A 61 14.16 -2.35 4.55
N VAL A 62 13.09 -1.65 4.17
CA VAL A 62 11.96 -2.27 3.43
C VAL A 62 12.42 -2.82 2.08
N TRP A 63 13.50 -2.25 1.53
CA TRP A 63 14.07 -2.69 0.25
C TRP A 63 14.58 -4.12 0.27
N ASP A 64 15.19 -4.56 1.38
CA ASP A 64 15.69 -5.94 1.49
C ASP A 64 14.54 -6.94 1.58
N GLU A 65 13.48 -6.61 2.31
CA GLU A 65 12.27 -7.45 2.39
C GLU A 65 11.50 -7.48 1.06
N PHE A 66 11.48 -6.34 0.34
CA PHE A 66 10.88 -6.23 -0.98
C PHE A 66 11.61 -7.12 -2.00
N VAL A 67 12.94 -7.00 -2.11
CA VAL A 67 13.75 -7.80 -3.06
C VAL A 67 13.67 -9.30 -2.74
N LEU A 68 13.52 -9.69 -1.48
CA LEU A 68 13.38 -11.10 -1.11
C LEU A 68 12.05 -11.73 -1.59
N ARG A 69 10.96 -10.96 -1.60
CA ARG A 69 9.62 -11.45 -1.99
C ARG A 69 9.24 -11.14 -3.44
N PHE A 70 9.92 -10.17 -4.05
CA PHE A 70 9.65 -9.72 -5.42
C PHE A 70 9.78 -10.84 -6.47
N PRO A 71 10.79 -11.74 -6.44
CA PRO A 71 10.93 -12.80 -7.43
C PRO A 71 9.72 -13.75 -7.47
N ALA A 72 9.19 -14.12 -6.31
CA ALA A 72 8.03 -15.01 -6.22
C ALA A 72 6.76 -14.38 -6.84
N THR A 73 6.59 -13.06 -6.71
CA THR A 73 5.46 -12.34 -7.32
C THR A 73 5.62 -12.22 -8.83
N VAL A 74 6.85 -12.01 -9.29
CA VAL A 74 7.18 -11.96 -10.73
C VAL A 74 6.93 -13.32 -11.38
N GLU A 75 7.38 -14.42 -10.78
CA GLU A 75 7.11 -15.77 -11.27
C GLU A 75 5.61 -16.05 -11.40
N LEU A 76 4.83 -15.73 -10.35
CA LEU A 76 3.38 -15.91 -10.38
C LEU A 76 2.70 -15.02 -11.43
N SER A 77 3.13 -13.76 -11.55
CA SER A 77 2.59 -12.81 -12.53
C SER A 77 2.90 -13.25 -13.96
N LEU A 78 4.12 -13.74 -14.22
CA LEU A 78 4.50 -14.25 -15.53
C LEU A 78 3.69 -15.49 -15.92
N LEU A 79 3.46 -16.41 -14.99
CA LEU A 79 2.60 -17.57 -15.23
C LEU A 79 1.14 -17.14 -15.51
N ALA A 80 0.62 -16.17 -14.76
CA ALA A 80 -0.72 -15.63 -14.99
C ALA A 80 -0.84 -14.96 -16.36
N ILE A 81 0.16 -14.16 -16.76
CA ILE A 81 0.23 -13.54 -18.09
C ILE A 81 0.31 -14.61 -19.17
N LEU A 82 1.13 -15.64 -18.99
CA LEU A 82 1.27 -16.73 -19.95
C LEU A 82 -0.06 -17.44 -20.18
N ILE A 83 -0.77 -17.80 -19.10
CA ILE A 83 -2.11 -18.41 -19.20
C ILE A 83 -3.09 -17.46 -19.87
N ALA A 84 -3.07 -16.17 -19.50
CA ALA A 84 -3.94 -15.15 -20.09
C ALA A 84 -3.69 -14.97 -21.60
N VAL A 85 -2.44 -15.05 -22.06
CA VAL A 85 -2.09 -14.98 -23.48
C VAL A 85 -2.53 -16.24 -24.22
N VAL A 86 -2.23 -17.42 -23.66
CA VAL A 86 -2.57 -18.72 -24.26
C VAL A 86 -4.07 -18.90 -24.42
N VAL A 87 -4.87 -18.42 -23.46
CA VAL A 87 -6.35 -18.51 -23.53
C VAL A 87 -6.96 -17.29 -24.22
N GLY A 88 -6.44 -16.10 -23.96
CA GLY A 88 -7.01 -14.83 -24.41
C GLY A 88 -6.80 -14.59 -25.90
N VAL A 89 -5.62 -14.89 -26.46
CA VAL A 89 -5.36 -14.64 -27.88
C VAL A 89 -6.21 -15.53 -28.80
N PRO A 90 -6.37 -16.85 -28.55
CA PRO A 90 -7.27 -17.68 -29.34
C PRO A 90 -8.74 -17.26 -29.21
N SER A 91 -9.18 -16.96 -27.97
CA SER A 91 -10.56 -16.50 -27.71
C SER A 91 -10.87 -15.17 -28.42
N ALA A 92 -9.93 -14.23 -28.41
CA ALA A 92 -10.07 -12.94 -29.10
C ALA A 92 -10.22 -13.11 -30.62
N THR A 93 -9.50 -14.05 -31.22
CA THR A 93 -9.50 -14.27 -32.67
C THR A 93 -10.73 -15.05 -33.14
N SER A 94 -11.34 -15.87 -32.28
CA SER A 94 -12.52 -16.68 -32.60
C SER A 94 -13.85 -15.91 -32.72
N ARG A 95 -13.89 -14.60 -32.45
CA ARG A 95 -15.07 -13.76 -32.70
C ARG A 95 -15.02 -13.25 -34.14
N PRO A 96 -15.76 -13.85 -35.10
CA PRO A 96 -15.86 -13.28 -36.44
C PRO A 96 -16.53 -11.91 -36.34
N ALA A 97 -15.81 -10.85 -36.74
CA ALA A 97 -16.32 -9.50 -36.85
C ALA A 97 -17.28 -9.40 -38.05
N THR A 98 -18.44 -10.06 -37.98
CA THR A 98 -19.45 -10.02 -39.03
C THR A 98 -20.84 -9.97 -38.41
N ALA A 99 -21.28 -8.78 -38.04
CA ALA A 99 -22.69 -8.39 -38.00
C ALA A 99 -22.83 -6.87 -37.73
N VAL A 100 -22.21 -6.04 -38.57
CA VAL A 100 -22.61 -4.63 -38.72
C VAL A 100 -22.60 -4.29 -40.21
N ALA A 101 -23.48 -4.95 -40.96
CA ALA A 101 -23.83 -4.57 -42.32
C ALA A 101 -25.28 -5.02 -42.55
N GLY A 102 -26.22 -4.18 -42.14
CA GLY A 102 -27.66 -4.47 -42.22
C GLY A 102 -28.49 -3.30 -41.71
N SER A 103 -28.17 -2.08 -42.15
CA SER A 103 -29.02 -0.91 -42.01
C SER A 103 -29.13 -0.21 -43.37
N THR A 104 -29.83 -0.85 -44.30
CA THR A 104 -30.52 -0.27 -45.46
C THR A 104 -31.57 -1.30 -45.86
#